data_AF-A0A3D8PUR9-F1
#
_entry.id   AF-A0A3D8PUR9-F1
#
_cell.length_a   1.000
_cell.length_b   1.000
_cell.length_c   1.000
_cell.angle_alpha   90.00
_cell.angle_beta   90.00
_cell.angle_gamma   90.00
#
_symmetry.space_group_name_H-M   'P 1'
#
loop_
_entity.id
_entity.type
_entity.pdbx_description
1 polymer ?
#
loop_
_entity_poly.entity_id
_entity_poly.type
_entity_poly.pdbx_seq_one_letter_code
_entity_poly.pdbx_strand_id
1 'polypeptide(L)' 'MLDKIKSLSERTAFAIGLTLILVSPILLFLLSESFSFGVWTTMIVQGFVFGIAILFILSAADKRHFT' A
#
# COMPACT_ATOMS: atom_id res chain seq x y z
N MET A 1 -8.82 7.73 -14.18
CA MET A 1 -8.47 6.65 -13.22
C MET A 1 -8.60 7.10 -11.77
N LEU A 2 -8.27 8.35 -11.45
CA LEU A 2 -8.53 8.96 -10.14
C LEU A 2 -10.01 8.88 -9.69
N ASP A 3 -10.98 9.10 -10.60
CA ASP A 3 -12.42 8.94 -10.29
C ASP A 3 -12.81 7.52 -9.83
N LYS A 4 -12.14 6.49 -10.36
CA LYS A 4 -12.41 5.10 -9.97
C LYS A 4 -11.92 4.82 -8.55
N ILE A 5 -10.82 5.44 -8.14
CA ILE A 5 -10.31 5.42 -6.76
C ILE A 5 -11.24 6.26 -5.85
N LYS A 6 -11.80 7.35 -6.39
CA LYS A 6 -12.80 8.17 -5.69
C LYS A 6 -14.15 7.46 -5.49
N SER A 7 -14.45 6.41 -6.27
CA SER A 7 -15.65 5.58 -6.09
C SER A 7 -15.53 4.51 -4.98
N LEU A 8 -14.31 4.17 -4.56
CA LEU A 8 -14.09 3.25 -3.45
C LEU A 8 -14.55 3.88 -2.13
N SER A 9 -15.28 3.10 -1.32
CA SER A 9 -15.67 3.54 0.03
C SER A 9 -14.41 3.87 0.82
N GLU A 10 -14.44 4.95 1.61
CA GLU A 10 -13.29 5.38 2.44
C GLU A 10 -12.75 4.24 3.29
N ARG A 11 -13.64 3.45 3.90
CA ARG A 11 -13.28 2.30 4.72
C ARG A 11 -12.53 1.25 3.92
N THR A 12 -12.92 1.03 2.66
CA THR A 12 -12.26 0.09 1.76
C THR A 12 -10.90 0.60 1.32
N ALA A 13 -10.78 1.87 0.93
CA ALA A 13 -9.51 2.46 0.53
C ALA A 13 -8.48 2.49 1.69
N PHE A 14 -8.95 2.84 2.89
CA PHE A 14 -8.13 2.78 4.10
C PHE A 14 -7.74 1.35 4.46
N ALA A 15 -8.68 0.40 4.41
CA ALA A 15 -8.38 -1.01 4.68
C ALA A 15 -7.36 -1.56 3.68
N ILE A 16 -7.49 -1.24 2.38
CA ILE A 16 -6.52 -1.66 1.36
C ILE A 16 -5.12 -1.10 1.67
N GLY A 17 -5.01 0.21 1.94
CA GLY A 17 -3.73 0.82 2.28
C GLY A 17 -3.11 0.23 3.55
N LEU A 18 -3.90 0.04 4.62
CA LEU A 18 -3.46 -0.55 5.88
C LEU A 18 -3.02 -2.01 5.72
N THR A 19 -3.77 -2.79 4.95
CA THR A 19 -3.43 -4.19 4.66
C THR A 19 -2.15 -4.26 3.84
N LEU A 20 -1.95 -3.36 2.88
CA LEU A 20 -0.71 -3.26 2.11
C LEU A 20 0.49 -2.98 3.01
N ILE A 21 0.36 -2.09 3.99
CA ILE A 21 1.45 -1.76 4.95
C ILE A 21 1.79 -2.96 5.83
N LEU A 22 0.79 -3.69 6.32
CA LEU A 22 0.99 -4.81 7.24
C LEU A 22 1.45 -6.08 6.54
N VAL A 23 0.90 -6.38 5.37
CA VAL A 23 1.13 -7.67 4.67
C VAL A 23 2.36 -7.62 3.76
N SER A 24 2.71 -6.45 3.20
CA SER A 24 3.89 -6.27 2.33
C SER A 24 5.21 -6.72 2.97
N PRO A 25 5.59 -6.28 4.19
CA PRO A 25 6.84 -6.70 4.81
C PRO A 25 6.86 -8.20 5.14
N ILE A 26 5.70 -8.79 5.49
CA ILE A 26 5.57 -10.23 5.74
C ILE A 26 5.79 -11.03 4.46
N LEU A 27 5.17 -10.61 3.35
CA LEU A 27 5.35 -11.24 2.04
C LEU A 27 6.79 -11.13 1.55
N LEU A 28 7.43 -9.96 1.68
CA LEU A 28 8.82 -9.77 1.28
C LEU A 28 9.78 -10.62 2.13
N PHE A 29 9.50 -10.76 3.42
CA PHE A 29 10.28 -11.65 4.30
C PHE A 29 10.17 -13.11 3.83
N LEU A 30 8.95 -13.61 3.60
CA LEU A 30 8.74 -14.97 3.08
C LEU A 30 9.37 -15.19 1.70
N LEU A 31 9.32 -14.18 0.82
CA LEU A 31 9.96 -14.25 -0.49
C LEU A 31 11.48 -14.27 -0.38
N SER A 32 12.06 -13.50 0.55
CA SER A 32 13.50 -13.45 0.80
C SER A 32 14.05 -14.77 1.35
N GLU A 33 13.26 -15.51 2.13
CA GLU A 33 13.62 -16.85 2.61
C GLU A 33 13.54 -17.91 1.49
N SER A 34 12.60 -17.73 0.55
CA SER A 34 12.41 -18.67 -0.57
C SER A 34 13.33 -18.38 -1.76
N PHE A 35 13.76 -17.13 -1.93
CA PHE A 35 14.55 -16.65 -3.05
C PHE A 35 15.55 -15.59 -2.57
N SER A 36 16.82 -15.72 -2.96
CA SER A 36 17.86 -14.74 -2.65
C SER A 36 17.67 -13.47 -3.48
N PHE A 37 16.88 -12.51 -2.99
CA PHE A 37 16.77 -11.18 -3.56
C PHE A 37 17.87 -10.25 -3.04
N GLY A 38 18.39 -9.38 -3.91
CA GLY A 38 19.34 -8.35 -3.49
C GLY A 38 18.67 -7.28 -2.62
N VAL A 39 19.38 -6.78 -1.63
CA VAL A 39 18.89 -5.73 -0.70
C VAL A 39 18.34 -4.51 -1.45
N TRP A 40 18.99 -4.11 -2.55
CA TRP A 40 18.57 -2.99 -3.40
C TRP A 40 17.22 -3.22 -4.08
N THR A 41 16.97 -4.43 -4.60
CA THR A 41 15.68 -4.77 -5.20
C THR A 41 14.57 -4.79 -4.15
N THR A 42 14.84 -5.33 -2.96
CA THR A 42 13.89 -5.33 -1.85
C THR A 42 13.52 -3.91 -1.43
N MET A 43 14.51 -3.02 -1.29
CA MET A 43 14.28 -1.61 -0.95
C MET A 43 13.42 -0.87 -1.98
N ILE A 44 13.68 -1.05 -3.28
CA ILE A 44 12.91 -0.38 -4.35
C ILE A 44 11.45 -0.84 -4.32
N VAL A 45 11.22 -2.15 -4.22
CA VAL A 45 9.87 -2.72 -4.16
C VAL A 45 9.14 -2.23 -2.91
N GLN A 46 9.79 -2.23 -1.75
CA GLN A 46 9.19 -1.77 -0.50
C GLN A 46 8.81 -0.28 -0.57
N GLY A 47 9.71 0.55 -1.11
CA GLY A 47 9.45 1.99 -1.31
C GLY A 47 8.24 2.24 -2.22
N PHE A 48 8.13 1.49 -3.32
CA PHE A 48 6.99 1.60 -4.23
C PHE A 48 5.67 1.17 -3.59
N VAL A 49 5.68 0.03 -2.88
CA VAL A 49 4.49 -0.49 -2.19
C VAL A 49 4.02 0.47 -1.10
N PHE A 50 4.94 1.02 -0.29
CA PHE A 50 4.58 2.01 0.72
C PHE A 50 4.08 3.32 0.11
N GLY A 51 4.66 3.78 -1.00
CA GLY A 51 4.17 4.95 -1.72
C GLY A 51 2.72 4.78 -2.16
N ILE A 52 2.38 3.64 -2.76
CA ILE A 52 0.99 3.34 -3.14
C ILE A 52 0.08 3.23 -1.92
N ALA A 53 0.52 2.56 -0.85
CA ALA A 53 -0.27 2.40 0.36
C ALA A 53 -0.63 3.75 1.00
N ILE A 54 0.35 4.67 1.04
CA ILE A 54 0.17 6.03 1.56
C ILE A 54 -0.82 6.81 0.69
N LEU A 55 -0.77 6.68 -0.64
CA LEU A 55 -1.75 7.31 -1.54
C LEU A 55 -3.18 6.80 -1.28
N PHE A 56 -3.35 5.50 -1.00
CA PHE A 56 -4.66 4.94 -0.63
C PHE A 56 -5.17 5.48 0.71
N ILE A 57 -4.28 5.61 1.70
CA ILE A 57 -4.63 6.16 3.03
C ILE A 57 -4.96 7.66 2.93
N LEU A 58 -4.14 8.44 2.23
CA LEU A 58 -4.38 9.86 1.96
C LEU A 58 -5.69 10.07 1.20
N SER A 59 -5.96 9.27 0.16
CA SER A 59 -7.22 9.35 -0.58
C SER A 59 -8.45 9.00 0.27
N ALA A 60 -8.30 8.16 1.29
CA ALA A 60 -9.36 7.88 2.26
C ALA A 60 -9.49 9.00 3.31
N ALA A 61 -8.39 9.62 3.72
CA ALA A 61 -8.37 10.72 4.67
C ALA A 61 -8.92 12.03 4.09
N ASP A 62 -8.64 12.32 2.81
CA ASP A 62 -9.06 13.54 2.11
C ASP A 62 -10.59 13.61 1.93
N LYS A 63 -11.25 12.46 1.67
CA LYS A 63 -12.71 12.39 1.59
C LYS A 63 -13.40 12.67 2.94
N ARG A 64 -12.73 12.36 4.06
CA ARG A 64 -13.25 12.55 5.42
C ARG A 64 -13.34 14.03 5.81
N HIS A 65 -12.59 14.89 5.13
CA HIS A 65 -12.54 16.33 5.40
C HIS A 65 -13.65 17.13 4.69
N PHE A 66 -14.46 16.47 3.84
CA PHE A 66 -15.54 17.11 3.07
C PHE A 66 -16.96 16.69 3.53
N THR A 67 -17.10 16.06 4.70
CA THR A 67 -18.40 15.80 5.35
C THR A 67 -18.65 16.85 6.44
#